data_AF-A0A4R7B500-F1
#
_entry.id   AF-A0A4R7B500-F1
#
_cell.length_a   1.000
_cell.length_b   1.000
_cell.length_c   1.000
_cell.angle_alpha   90.00
_cell.angle_beta   90.00
_cell.angle_gamma   90.00
#
_symmetry.space_group_name_H-M   'P 1'
#
loop_
_entity.id
_entity.type
_entity.pdbx_description
1 polymer ?
#
loop_
_entity_poly.entity_id
_entity_poly.type
_entity_poly.pdbx_seq_one_letter_code
_entity_poly.pdbx_strand_id
1 'polypeptide(L)'
;MTVYTYDLEIILPRVVGPLREILELELKAGNSVQEVAVPWPMKQANVWLAQRFHKDYAADYPSLRYTYLGDPRNWIEEYVDVENQIMVAVSGSARF
;
A
#
# COMPACT_ATOMS: atom_id res chain seq x y z
N MET A 1 8.65 14.38 -3.94
CA MET A 1 9.32 13.08 -4.15
C MET A 1 8.68 12.49 -5.39
N THR A 2 9.44 12.35 -6.47
CA THR A 2 8.91 11.90 -7.76
C THR A 2 8.98 10.39 -7.78
N VAL A 3 7.85 9.70 -7.88
CA VAL A 3 7.87 8.26 -8.20
C VAL A 3 8.40 8.12 -9.61
N TYR A 4 9.49 7.37 -9.78
CA TYR A 4 9.96 7.06 -11.12
C TYR A 4 9.06 5.98 -11.71
N THR A 5 8.55 6.22 -12.93
CA THR A 5 7.72 5.26 -13.66
C THR A 5 8.35 3.86 -13.72
N TYR A 6 9.68 3.81 -13.80
CA TYR A 6 10.46 2.58 -13.77
C TYR A 6 10.25 1.76 -12.50
N ASP A 7 10.20 2.40 -11.33
CA ASP A 7 10.02 1.71 -10.05
C ASP A 7 8.61 1.11 -9.94
N LEU A 8 7.60 1.79 -10.50
CA LEU A 8 6.23 1.28 -10.55
C LEU A 8 6.14 0.01 -11.41
N GLU A 9 6.74 0.00 -12.60
CA GLU A 9 6.72 -1.16 -13.50
C GLU A 9 7.42 -2.39 -12.90
N ILE A 10 8.36 -2.20 -11.98
CA ILE A 10 9.12 -3.30 -11.37
C ILE A 10 8.51 -3.77 -10.05
N ILE A 11 8.04 -2.84 -9.22
CA ILE A 11 7.59 -3.14 -7.85
C ILE A 11 6.11 -3.55 -7.84
N LEU A 12 5.25 -2.91 -8.64
CA LEU A 12 3.81 -3.22 -8.64
C LEU A 12 3.48 -4.67 -9.07
N PRO A 13 4.19 -5.30 -10.02
CA PRO A 13 3.95 -6.72 -10.35
C PRO A 13 4.30 -7.69 -9.23
N ARG A 14 5.07 -7.26 -8.23
CA ARG A 14 5.41 -8.08 -7.05
C ARG A 14 4.32 -8.05 -5.99
N VAL A 15 3.37 -7.11 -6.08
CA VAL A 15 2.18 -7.09 -5.24
C VAL A 15 1.25 -8.19 -5.74
N VAL A 16 1.01 -9.20 -4.91
CA VAL A 16 0.21 -10.39 -5.26
C VAL A 16 -0.86 -10.67 -4.19
N GLY A 17 -1.76 -11.60 -4.51
CA GLY A 17 -2.79 -12.07 -3.57
C GLY A 17 -3.75 -10.96 -3.12
N PRO A 18 -4.26 -11.03 -1.88
CA PRO A 18 -5.20 -10.06 -1.34
C PRO A 18 -4.75 -8.58 -1.44
N LEU A 19 -3.45 -8.30 -1.25
CA LEU A 19 -2.94 -6.93 -1.38
C LEU A 19 -3.01 -6.39 -2.81
N ARG A 20 -2.92 -7.27 -3.81
CA ARG A 20 -3.11 -6.88 -5.21
C ARG A 20 -4.54 -6.44 -5.45
N GLU A 21 -5.50 -7.18 -4.92
CA GLU A 21 -6.92 -6.85 -5.03
C GLU A 21 -7.25 -5.53 -4.34
N ILE A 22 -6.76 -5.31 -3.11
CA ILE A 22 -6.91 -4.03 -2.40
C ILE A 22 -6.34 -2.88 -3.23
N LEU A 23 -5.12 -3.04 -3.75
CA LEU A 23 -4.48 -2.01 -4.56
C LEU A 23 -5.31 -1.69 -5.81
N GLU A 24 -5.81 -2.69 -6.53
CA GLU A 24 -6.64 -2.47 -7.72
C GLU A 24 -7.98 -1.78 -7.39
N LEU A 25 -8.61 -2.15 -6.27
CA LEU A 25 -9.83 -1.50 -5.80
C LEU A 25 -9.60 -0.02 -5.46
N GLU A 26 -8.49 0.29 -4.77
CA GLU A 26 -8.11 1.66 -4.43
C GLU A 26 -7.82 2.50 -5.68
N LEU A 27 -7.05 1.97 -6.63
CA LEU A 27 -6.77 2.66 -7.89
C LEU A 27 -8.04 2.91 -8.70
N LYS A 28 -8.97 1.95 -8.71
CA LYS A 28 -10.27 2.09 -9.39
C LYS A 28 -11.18 3.12 -8.71
N ALA A 29 -11.07 3.26 -7.38
CA ALA A 29 -11.82 4.23 -6.61
C ALA A 29 -11.28 5.66 -6.74
N GLY A 30 -10.11 5.84 -7.36
CA GLY A 30 -9.50 7.14 -7.62
C GLY A 30 -8.25 7.43 -6.79
N ASN A 31 -7.80 6.47 -5.97
CA ASN A 31 -6.51 6.57 -5.29
C ASN A 31 -5.37 6.50 -6.31
N SER A 32 -4.17 6.90 -5.90
CA SER A 32 -2.98 6.78 -6.73
C SER A 32 -1.77 6.35 -5.91
N VAL A 33 -0.85 5.66 -6.57
CA VAL A 33 0.43 5.30 -5.95
C VAL A 33 1.30 6.54 -5.84
N GLN A 34 1.64 6.89 -4.61
CA GLN A 34 2.52 8.02 -4.30
C GLN A 34 3.97 7.61 -4.13
N GLU A 35 4.24 6.37 -3.73
CA GLU A 35 5.61 5.88 -3.57
C GLU A 35 5.62 4.36 -3.66
N VAL A 36 6.70 3.83 -4.21
CA VAL A 36 7.04 2.41 -4.12
C VAL A 36 8.47 2.27 -3.64
N ALA A 37 8.72 1.31 -2.75
CA ALA A 37 10.06 1.06 -2.25
C ALA A 37 10.34 -0.43 -2.04
N VAL A 38 11.61 -0.79 -2.14
CA VAL A 38 12.19 -2.08 -1.77
C VAL A 38 13.61 -1.78 -1.28
N PRO A 39 14.13 -2.46 -0.24
CA PRO A 39 13.57 -3.63 0.46
C PRO A 39 12.95 -3.33 1.84
N TRP A 40 12.74 -2.06 2.17
CA TRP A 40 12.20 -1.67 3.48
C TRP A 40 10.86 -0.95 3.30
N PRO A 41 9.84 -1.20 4.15
CA PRO A 41 9.80 -2.13 5.29
C PRO A 41 9.82 -3.62 4.95
N MET A 42 9.22 -4.01 3.83
CA MET A 42 9.07 -5.38 3.39
C MET A 42 9.99 -5.71 2.20
N LYS A 43 10.44 -6.96 2.14
CA LYS A 43 11.48 -7.39 1.20
C LYS A 43 11.03 -7.45 -0.26
N GLN A 44 9.74 -7.68 -0.54
CA GLN A 44 9.26 -7.88 -1.92
C GLN A 44 8.72 -6.59 -2.54
N ALA A 45 7.81 -5.91 -1.85
CA ALA A 45 7.21 -4.66 -2.32
C ALA A 45 6.62 -3.85 -1.17
N ASN A 46 6.79 -2.54 -1.26
CA ASN A 46 6.16 -1.56 -0.37
C ASN A 46 5.52 -0.51 -1.26
N VAL A 47 4.24 -0.23 -1.03
CA VAL A 47 3.46 0.73 -1.81
C VAL A 47 2.81 1.72 -0.86
N TRP A 48 2.98 3.01 -1.10
CA TRP A 48 2.23 4.06 -0.41
C TRP A 48 1.23 4.72 -1.35
N LEU A 49 0.01 4.85 -0.87
CA LEU A 49 -1.10 5.50 -1.54
C LEU A 49 -1.19 6.98 -1.15
N ALA A 50 -1.66 7.79 -2.10
CA ALA A 50 -1.81 9.24 -1.96
C ALA A 50 -3.09 9.66 -1.20
N GLN A 51 -4.03 8.74 -1.01
CA GLN A 51 -5.27 8.95 -0.28
C GLN A 51 -5.48 7.82 0.73
N ARG A 52 -6.32 8.08 1.74
CA ARG A 52 -6.76 7.06 2.72
C ARG A 52 -7.40 5.88 1.99
N PHE A 53 -7.39 4.69 2.60
CA PHE A 53 -8.15 3.58 2.06
C PHE A 53 -9.63 3.96 1.95
N HIS A 54 -10.25 3.66 0.82
CA HIS A 54 -11.64 4.00 0.56
C HIS A 54 -12.61 3.27 1.49
N LYS A 55 -12.20 2.11 2.00
CA LYS A 55 -12.94 1.35 3.02
C LYS A 55 -11.99 0.53 3.90
N ASP A 56 -12.55 -0.03 4.95
CA ASP A 56 -11.91 -1.10 5.74
C ASP A 56 -12.02 -2.42 4.96
N TYR A 57 -10.88 -3.12 4.83
CA TYR A 57 -10.72 -4.39 4.13
C TYR A 57 -10.41 -5.54 5.09
N ALA A 58 -10.25 -5.28 6.40
CA ALA A 58 -9.84 -6.30 7.37
C ALA A 58 -10.85 -7.46 7.48
N ALA A 59 -12.14 -7.19 7.30
CA ALA A 59 -13.18 -8.21 7.29
C ALA A 59 -13.17 -9.06 6.00
N ASP A 60 -12.84 -8.45 4.86
CA ASP A 60 -12.79 -9.11 3.55
C ASP A 60 -11.54 -10.00 3.41
N TYR A 61 -10.43 -9.60 4.05
CA TYR A 61 -9.12 -10.25 3.94
C TYR A 61 -8.48 -10.52 5.31
N PRO A 62 -8.98 -11.52 6.06
CA PRO A 62 -8.51 -11.81 7.42
C PRO A 62 -7.07 -12.35 7.50
N SER A 63 -6.48 -12.74 6.37
CA SER A 63 -5.06 -13.15 6.27
C SER A 63 -4.10 -11.95 6.29
N LEU A 64 -4.59 -10.74 6.03
CA LEU A 64 -3.79 -9.53 6.04
C LEU A 64 -3.75 -8.94 7.45
N ARG A 65 -2.58 -8.44 7.84
CA ARG A 65 -2.45 -7.66 9.06
C ARG A 65 -2.70 -6.20 8.77
N TYR A 66 -3.80 -5.68 9.30
CA TYR A 66 -4.04 -4.23 9.35
C TYR A 66 -3.38 -3.59 10.57
N THR A 67 -2.72 -2.46 10.38
CA THR A 67 -2.21 -1.62 11.46
C THR A 67 -2.56 -0.15 11.21
N TYR A 68 -3.15 0.50 12.21
CA TYR A 68 -3.26 1.97 12.23
C TYR A 68 -2.07 2.54 12.99
N LEU A 69 -1.23 3.32 12.30
CA LEU A 69 -0.02 3.93 12.86
C LEU A 69 -0.24 5.39 13.28
N GLY A 70 -1.17 6.08 12.62
CA GLY A 70 -1.58 7.43 12.98
C GLY A 70 -0.48 8.49 12.84
N ASP A 71 0.59 8.23 12.07
CA ASP A 71 1.62 9.23 11.78
C ASP A 71 1.21 10.05 10.53
N PRO A 72 0.73 11.30 10.70
CA PRO A 72 0.26 12.14 9.60
C PRO A 72 1.39 12.71 8.75
N ARG A 73 2.67 12.42 9.03
CA ARG A 73 3.80 12.89 8.22
C ARG A 73 4.36 11.81 7.32
N ASN A 74 4.36 10.57 7.79
CA ASN A 74 5.02 9.48 7.09
C ASN A 74 4.05 8.35 6.75
N TRP A 75 3.27 7.88 7.72
CA TRP A 75 2.57 6.61 7.60
C TRP A 75 1.33 6.54 8.49
N ILE A 76 0.15 6.59 7.87
CA ILE A 76 -1.10 6.67 8.64
C ILE A 76 -1.65 5.27 8.96
N GLU A 77 -1.69 4.38 7.96
CA GLU A 77 -2.18 2.99 8.12
C GLU A 77 -1.57 2.06 7.07
N GLU A 78 -1.63 0.76 7.31
CA GLU A 78 -1.09 -0.29 6.44
C GLU A 78 -1.94 -1.56 6.45
N TYR A 79 -1.92 -2.25 5.31
CA TYR A 79 -2.17 -3.68 5.22
C TYR A 79 -0.87 -4.39 4.83
N VAL A 80 -0.55 -5.45 5.57
CA VAL A 80 0.67 -6.23 5.40
C VAL A 80 0.33 -7.69 5.15
N ASP A 81 0.95 -8.24 4.10
CA ASP A 81 1.03 -9.67 3.85
C ASP A 81 2.40 -10.15 4.33
N VAL A 82 2.41 -10.76 5.51
CA VAL A 82 3.64 -11.22 6.15
C VAL A 82 4.24 -12.41 5.41
N GLU A 83 3.41 -13.27 4.82
CA GLU A 83 3.87 -14.47 4.10
C GLU A 83 4.60 -14.08 2.82
N ASN A 84 3.98 -13.21 2.03
CA ASN A 84 4.55 -12.74 0.77
C ASN A 84 5.56 -11.59 0.94
N GLN A 85 5.71 -11.06 2.16
CA GLN A 85 6.58 -9.93 2.47
C GLN A 85 6.25 -8.67 1.64
N ILE A 86 4.97 -8.29 1.63
CA ILE A 86 4.44 -7.16 0.86
C ILE A 86 3.62 -6.25 1.78
N MET A 87 3.59 -4.96 1.46
CA MET A 87 2.83 -3.96 2.19
C MET A 87 2.20 -2.94 1.25
N VAL A 88 0.94 -2.59 1.54
CA VAL A 88 0.26 -1.42 0.99
C VAL A 88 -0.11 -0.49 2.15
N ALA A 89 0.33 0.75 2.08
CA ALA A 89 0.23 1.74 3.13
C ALA A 89 -0.39 3.03 2.61
N VAL A 90 -0.84 3.88 3.53
CA VAL A 90 -1.26 5.25 3.25
C VAL A 90 -0.16 6.21 3.68
N SER A 91 0.26 7.09 2.76
CA SER A 91 1.26 8.11 3.06
C SER A 91 0.75 9.11 4.09
N GLY A 92 1.64 9.68 4.90
CA GLY A 92 1.26 10.77 5.82
C GLY A 92 0.71 12.00 5.10
N SER A 93 1.16 12.27 3.88
CA SER A 93 0.63 13.35 3.04
C SER A 93 -0.76 13.09 2.46
N ALA A 94 -1.36 11.93 2.75
CA ALA A 94 -2.64 11.56 2.18
C ALA A 94 -3.74 12.54 2.57
N ARG A 95 -4.50 12.99 1.55
CA ARG A 95 -5.65 13.86 1.74
C ARG A 95 -6.94 13.02 1.76
N PHE A 96 -7.94 13.53 2.48
CA PHE A 96 -9.31 13.01 2.46
C PHE A 96 -10.01 13.33 1.14
#